data_AF-A0A1J0ETV7-F1
#
_entry.id   AF-A0A1J0ETV7-F1
#
_cell.length_a   1.000
_cell.length_b   1.000
_cell.length_c   1.000
_cell.angle_alpha   90.00
_cell.angle_beta   90.00
_cell.angle_gamma   90.00
#
_symmetry.space_group_name_H-M   'P 1'
#
loop_
_entity.id
_entity.type
_entity.pdbx_description
1 polymer ?
#
loop_
_entity_poly.entity_id
_entity_poly.type
_entity_poly.pdbx_seq_one_letter_code
_entity_poly.pdbx_strand_id
1 'polypeptide(L)'
;MEHDDFYFGTINTREGGKEKAIRLFELLRNARLSGQAHFTQQLRRLLAEHKSLVASDGTSAPPFPELLDGVDVNQIGLVRIGGRTDINQTTPTLDCSLIFVEGPLHVRPHWTAYKELRSWEIIRTLLMPLRNTGLVSRTVVQIDGSEQRLPLDPEEQVRLLFQVAGHPFDPIVHGEMATYIAHIEKGDGL
;
A
#
# COMPACT_ATOMS: atom_id res chain seq x y z
N MET A 1 11.58 -7.24 -21.15
CA MET A 1 10.53 -7.64 -22.10
C MET A 1 9.24 -6.99 -21.64
N GLU A 2 8.55 -6.34 -22.56
CA GLU A 2 7.30 -5.62 -22.32
C GLU A 2 6.12 -6.49 -22.78
N HIS A 3 4.97 -6.33 -22.13
CA HIS A 3 3.71 -6.98 -22.48
C HIS A 3 2.65 -5.89 -22.62
N ASP A 4 1.98 -5.82 -23.77
CA ASP A 4 0.91 -4.85 -23.97
C ASP A 4 -0.43 -5.41 -23.50
N ASP A 5 -1.02 -4.74 -22.51
CA ASP A 5 -2.38 -4.98 -22.06
C ASP A 5 -3.35 -3.97 -22.68
N PHE A 6 -4.48 -4.43 -23.19
CA PHE A 6 -5.43 -3.55 -23.88
C PHE A 6 -6.06 -2.49 -22.98
N TYR A 7 -6.15 -2.74 -21.66
CA TYR A 7 -6.79 -1.84 -20.70
C TYR A 7 -5.76 -1.02 -19.92
N PHE A 8 -4.63 -1.62 -19.52
CA PHE A 8 -3.60 -0.98 -18.70
C PHE A 8 -2.40 -0.46 -19.50
N GLY A 9 -2.33 -0.77 -20.79
CA GLY A 9 -1.19 -0.42 -21.64
C GLY A 9 0.03 -1.30 -21.34
N THR A 10 1.22 -0.71 -21.42
CA THR A 10 2.47 -1.46 -21.35
C THR A 10 2.79 -1.92 -19.92
N ILE A 11 2.90 -3.24 -19.76
CA ILE A 11 3.32 -3.93 -18.54
C ILE A 11 4.81 -4.31 -18.68
N ASN A 12 5.62 -3.81 -17.77
CA ASN A 12 7.05 -4.06 -17.74
C ASN A 12 7.36 -5.40 -17.07
N THR A 13 8.47 -6.03 -17.45
CA THR A 13 9.01 -7.18 -16.71
C THR A 13 10.31 -6.79 -16.00
N ARG A 14 10.35 -6.92 -14.67
CA ARG A 14 11.50 -6.61 -13.79
C ARG A 14 12.16 -7.88 -13.25
N GLU A 15 13.29 -7.71 -12.55
CA GLU A 15 14.07 -8.74 -11.87
C GLU A 15 14.29 -10.03 -12.68
N GLY A 16 15.19 -9.98 -13.66
CA GLY A 16 15.57 -11.17 -14.43
C GLY A 16 14.42 -11.86 -15.18
N GLY A 17 13.31 -11.16 -15.41
CA GLY A 17 12.15 -11.68 -16.15
C GLY A 17 11.00 -12.21 -15.29
N LYS A 18 11.07 -12.10 -13.96
CA LYS A 18 10.13 -12.77 -13.05
C LYS A 18 8.95 -11.92 -12.60
N GLU A 19 9.15 -10.62 -12.42
CA GLU A 19 8.11 -9.74 -11.89
C GLU A 19 7.43 -8.93 -12.99
N LYS A 20 6.10 -8.93 -13.02
CA LYS A 20 5.32 -8.00 -13.85
C LYS A 20 5.08 -6.71 -13.08
N ALA A 21 5.32 -5.58 -13.71
CA ALA A 21 5.28 -4.27 -13.06
C ALA A 21 4.65 -3.19 -13.93
N ILE A 22 3.87 -2.32 -13.30
CA ILE A 22 3.27 -1.12 -13.87
C ILE A 22 3.46 0.03 -12.86
N ARG A 23 3.56 1.28 -13.33
CA ARG A 23 3.57 2.40 -12.38
C ARG A 23 2.16 2.60 -11.83
N LEU A 24 2.04 2.92 -10.53
CA LEU A 24 0.74 3.04 -9.89
C LEU A 24 -0.17 4.08 -10.58
N PHE A 25 0.38 5.23 -11.00
CA PHE A 25 -0.38 6.21 -11.76
C PHE A 25 -0.87 5.70 -13.14
N GLU A 26 -0.12 4.80 -13.78
CA GLU A 26 -0.51 4.21 -15.07
C GLU A 26 -1.63 3.19 -14.87
N LEU A 27 -1.53 2.37 -13.82
CA LEU A 27 -2.57 1.44 -13.41
C LEU A 27 -3.90 2.18 -13.19
N LEU A 28 -3.86 3.37 -12.57
CA LEU A 28 -5.04 4.16 -12.22
C LEU A 28 -5.60 5.00 -13.37
N ARG A 29 -4.92 5.08 -14.52
CA ARG A 29 -5.29 5.97 -15.64
C ARG A 29 -6.75 5.83 -16.06
N ASN A 30 -7.26 4.60 -16.09
CA ASN A 30 -8.61 4.30 -16.55
C ASN A 30 -9.61 4.06 -15.41
N ALA A 31 -9.17 4.03 -14.14
CA ALA A 31 -10.01 3.73 -12.99
C ALA A 31 -11.20 4.72 -12.88
N ARG A 32 -10.92 6.01 -13.06
CA ARG A 32 -11.94 7.08 -13.02
C ARG A 32 -12.90 7.06 -14.21
N LEU A 33 -12.52 6.43 -15.32
CA LEU A 33 -13.32 6.42 -16.56
C LEU A 33 -14.27 5.22 -16.64
N SER A 34 -13.88 4.05 -16.12
CA SER A 34 -14.67 2.82 -16.26
C SER A 34 -15.56 2.48 -15.08
N GLY A 35 -15.42 3.20 -13.95
CA GLY A 35 -16.09 2.87 -12.70
C GLY A 35 -15.51 1.65 -11.99
N GLN A 36 -15.86 1.53 -10.69
CA GLN A 36 -15.24 0.60 -9.75
C GLN A 36 -15.35 -0.88 -10.16
N ALA A 37 -16.55 -1.33 -10.52
CA ALA A 37 -16.80 -2.73 -10.88
C ALA A 37 -15.98 -3.17 -12.10
N HIS A 38 -15.95 -2.34 -13.15
CA HIS A 38 -15.19 -2.65 -14.37
C HIS A 38 -13.69 -2.60 -14.12
N PHE A 39 -13.20 -1.57 -13.40
CA PHE A 39 -11.77 -1.47 -13.06
C PHE A 39 -11.30 -2.69 -12.26
N THR A 40 -12.09 -3.11 -11.27
CA THR A 40 -11.79 -4.30 -10.46
C THR A 40 -11.70 -5.55 -11.32
N GLN A 41 -12.64 -5.74 -12.26
CA GLN A 41 -12.63 -6.88 -13.17
C GLN A 41 -11.39 -6.89 -14.07
N GLN A 42 -10.98 -5.73 -14.58
CA GLN A 42 -9.77 -5.61 -15.40
C GLN A 42 -8.51 -5.91 -14.59
N LEU A 43 -8.41 -5.35 -13.37
CA LEU A 43 -7.28 -5.62 -12.48
C LEU A 43 -7.18 -7.12 -12.16
N ARG A 44 -8.30 -7.77 -11.81
CA ARG A 44 -8.34 -9.21 -11.56
C ARG A 44 -7.98 -10.03 -12.79
N ARG A 45 -8.43 -9.64 -13.99
CA ARG A 45 -8.01 -10.27 -15.25
C ARG A 45 -6.49 -10.21 -15.42
N LEU A 46 -5.89 -9.03 -15.21
CA LEU A 46 -4.44 -8.85 -15.32
C LEU A 46 -3.68 -9.69 -14.27
N LEU A 47 -4.19 -9.76 -13.04
CA LEU A 47 -3.64 -10.63 -12.00
C LEU A 47 -3.75 -12.11 -12.36
N ALA A 48 -4.87 -12.56 -12.94
CA ALA A 48 -5.05 -13.96 -13.36
C ALA A 48 -4.00 -14.41 -14.38
N GLU A 49 -3.66 -13.50 -15.30
CA GLU A 49 -2.69 -13.69 -16.36
C GLU A 49 -1.25 -13.77 -15.84
N HIS A 50 -0.90 -12.94 -14.86
CA HIS A 50 0.47 -12.77 -14.40
C HIS A 50 0.78 -13.41 -13.04
N LYS A 51 -0.24 -13.89 -12.31
CA LYS A 51 -0.19 -14.45 -10.94
C LYS A 51 0.24 -13.49 -9.84
N SER A 52 0.97 -12.44 -10.17
CA SER A 52 1.25 -11.29 -9.32
C SER A 52 1.55 -10.06 -10.17
N LEU A 53 1.32 -8.88 -9.61
CA LEU A 53 1.65 -7.62 -10.25
C LEU A 53 2.25 -6.65 -9.24
N VAL A 54 3.27 -5.92 -9.65
CA VAL A 54 3.87 -4.83 -8.87
C VAL A 54 3.35 -3.49 -9.39
N ALA A 55 2.64 -2.75 -8.55
CA ALA A 55 2.31 -1.35 -8.77
C ALA A 55 3.37 -0.47 -8.08
N SER A 56 4.36 -0.01 -8.84
CA SER A 56 5.46 0.79 -8.28
C SER A 56 5.13 2.27 -8.23
N ASP A 57 5.54 2.95 -7.17
CA ASP A 57 5.51 4.41 -7.05
C ASP A 57 6.84 4.90 -6.49
N GLY A 58 7.40 5.99 -7.03
CA GLY A 58 8.70 6.51 -6.60
C GLY A 58 8.61 7.50 -5.43
N THR A 59 7.41 7.73 -4.91
CA THR A 59 7.13 8.72 -3.87
C THR A 59 6.71 8.05 -2.57
N SER A 60 6.73 8.82 -1.49
CA SER A 60 6.23 8.42 -0.18
C SER A 60 4.76 8.79 0.04
N ALA A 61 4.14 9.51 -0.91
CA ALA A 61 2.72 9.88 -0.92
C ALA A 61 2.03 9.34 -2.19
N PRO A 62 1.98 8.02 -2.40
CA PRO A 62 1.39 7.42 -3.58
C PRO A 62 -0.12 7.66 -3.63
N PRO A 63 -0.74 7.62 -4.82
CA PRO A 63 -2.21 7.62 -4.99
C PRO A 63 -2.85 6.27 -4.59
N PHE A 64 -2.39 5.67 -3.48
CA PHE A 64 -2.98 4.47 -2.90
C PHE A 64 -4.43 4.65 -2.44
N PRO A 65 -4.85 5.81 -1.85
CA PRO A 65 -6.26 6.05 -1.58
C PRO A 65 -7.13 5.90 -2.84
N GLU A 66 -6.68 6.49 -3.96
CA GLU A 66 -7.40 6.41 -5.24
C GLU A 66 -7.49 4.98 -5.79
N LEU A 67 -6.48 4.15 -5.54
CA LEU A 67 -6.53 2.73 -5.86
C LEU A 67 -7.63 2.03 -5.08
N LEU A 68 -7.73 2.29 -3.78
CA LEU A 68 -8.75 1.67 -2.94
C LEU A 68 -10.16 2.16 -3.29
N ASP A 69 -10.32 3.44 -3.64
CA ASP A 69 -11.59 3.99 -4.13
C ASP A 69 -11.98 3.37 -5.48
N GLY A 70 -10.99 3.10 -6.33
CA GLY A 70 -11.17 2.54 -7.66
C GLY A 70 -11.54 1.06 -7.70
N VAL A 71 -11.31 0.29 -6.63
CA VAL A 71 -11.57 -1.16 -6.58
C VAL A 71 -12.72 -1.52 -5.63
N ASP A 72 -13.43 -2.61 -5.93
CA ASP A 72 -14.33 -3.23 -4.96
C ASP A 72 -13.50 -3.89 -3.85
N VAL A 73 -13.37 -3.16 -2.75
CA VAL A 73 -12.57 -3.59 -1.60
C VAL A 73 -13.04 -4.92 -1.02
N ASN A 74 -14.28 -5.35 -1.23
CA ASN A 74 -14.75 -6.66 -0.74
C ASN A 74 -14.08 -7.83 -1.45
N GLN A 75 -13.45 -7.60 -2.60
CA GLN A 75 -12.71 -8.62 -3.35
C GLN A 75 -11.26 -8.78 -2.89
N ILE A 76 -10.80 -7.96 -1.95
CA ILE A 76 -9.48 -8.06 -1.32
C ILE A 76 -9.60 -9.02 -0.14
N GLY A 77 -9.14 -10.26 -0.26
CA GLY A 77 -9.24 -11.25 0.83
C GLY A 77 -8.34 -10.92 2.03
N LEU A 78 -7.16 -10.35 1.77
CA LEU A 78 -6.15 -10.04 2.79
C LEU A 78 -5.32 -8.82 2.35
N VAL A 79 -4.85 -8.04 3.32
CA VAL A 79 -3.81 -7.03 3.13
C VAL A 79 -2.57 -7.45 3.89
N ARG A 80 -1.41 -7.38 3.25
CA ARG A 80 -0.10 -7.58 3.91
C ARG A 80 0.70 -6.30 3.85
N ILE A 81 1.19 -5.83 4.99
CA ILE A 81 2.16 -4.73 5.06
C ILE A 81 3.51 -5.32 5.42
N GLY A 82 4.53 -4.97 4.66
CA GLY A 82 5.90 -5.42 4.86
C GLY A 82 6.88 -4.27 4.87
N GLY A 83 8.11 -4.57 5.28
CA GLY A 83 9.27 -3.70 5.09
C GLY A 83 10.15 -4.24 3.96
N ARG A 84 10.64 -3.35 3.11
CA ARG A 84 11.55 -3.67 2.00
C ARG A 84 12.78 -2.79 2.02
N THR A 85 13.92 -3.39 1.67
CA THR A 85 15.26 -2.78 1.77
C THR A 85 15.97 -2.67 0.42
N ASP A 86 15.26 -2.94 -0.69
CA ASP A 86 15.81 -2.86 -2.04
C ASP A 86 16.08 -1.40 -2.50
N ILE A 87 15.39 -0.43 -1.89
CA ILE A 87 15.65 1.02 -2.10
C ILE A 87 16.74 1.54 -1.15
N ASN A 88 16.71 1.09 0.11
CA ASN A 88 17.69 1.43 1.12
C ASN A 88 18.03 0.19 1.96
N GLN A 89 19.27 -0.26 1.85
CA GLN A 89 19.74 -1.50 2.49
C GLN A 89 19.77 -1.41 4.02
N THR A 90 19.89 -0.21 4.58
CA THR A 90 20.03 -0.02 6.03
C THR A 90 18.70 0.27 6.73
N THR A 91 17.72 0.81 6.00
CA THR A 91 16.46 1.25 6.60
C THR A 91 15.30 0.93 5.68
N PRO A 92 14.35 0.08 6.12
CA PRO A 92 13.26 -0.37 5.27
C PRO A 92 12.31 0.78 4.92
N THR A 93 11.67 0.65 3.78
CA THR A 93 10.43 1.38 3.43
C THR A 93 9.26 0.41 3.52
N LEU A 94 8.05 0.89 3.80
CA LEU A 94 6.87 0.03 3.80
C LEU A 94 6.40 -0.25 2.38
N ASP A 95 5.91 -1.48 2.17
CA ASP A 95 5.08 -1.86 1.04
C ASP A 95 3.76 -2.46 1.52
N CYS A 96 2.79 -2.53 0.60
CA CYS A 96 1.46 -3.05 0.87
C CYS A 96 1.02 -3.98 -0.25
N SER A 97 0.62 -5.19 0.08
CA SER A 97 0.08 -6.16 -0.87
C SER A 97 -1.41 -6.34 -0.66
N LEU A 98 -2.20 -6.08 -1.70
CA LEU A 98 -3.64 -6.37 -1.74
C LEU A 98 -3.83 -7.75 -2.37
N ILE A 99 -4.36 -8.72 -1.61
CA ILE A 99 -4.49 -10.10 -2.07
C ILE A 99 -5.90 -10.35 -2.59
N PHE A 100 -6.00 -10.54 -3.91
CA PHE A 100 -7.21 -10.99 -4.59
C PHE A 100 -7.17 -12.52 -4.76
N VAL A 101 -8.29 -13.11 -5.18
CA VAL A 101 -8.35 -14.56 -5.44
C VAL A 101 -7.42 -14.99 -6.58
N GLU A 102 -7.17 -14.11 -7.56
CA GLU A 102 -6.28 -14.37 -8.69
C GLU A 102 -4.79 -14.26 -8.34
N GLY A 103 -4.46 -13.49 -7.30
CA GLY A 103 -3.09 -13.20 -6.91
C GLY A 103 -2.93 -11.84 -6.22
N PRO A 104 -1.72 -11.54 -5.73
CA PRO A 104 -1.43 -10.27 -5.07
C PRO A 104 -1.12 -9.14 -6.06
N LEU A 105 -1.65 -7.96 -5.74
CA LEU A 105 -1.14 -6.68 -6.22
C LEU A 105 -0.19 -6.10 -5.16
N HIS A 106 1.11 -6.05 -5.47
CA HIS A 106 2.13 -5.47 -4.61
C HIS A 106 2.26 -3.98 -4.89
N VAL A 107 1.74 -3.14 -4.00
CA VAL A 107 1.92 -1.69 -4.04
C VAL A 107 3.23 -1.35 -3.36
N ARG A 108 4.14 -0.78 -4.14
CA ARG A 108 5.56 -0.63 -3.81
C ARG A 108 6.02 0.84 -3.88
N PRO A 109 5.55 1.70 -2.95
CA PRO A 109 5.98 3.09 -2.82
C PRO A 109 7.19 3.22 -1.88
N HIS A 110 7.54 4.44 -1.47
CA HIS A 110 8.64 4.75 -0.55
C HIS A 110 8.13 5.23 0.83
N TRP A 111 7.15 4.54 1.42
CA TRP A 111 6.64 4.88 2.75
C TRP A 111 7.74 4.74 3.82
N THR A 112 8.04 5.80 4.55
CA THR A 112 9.10 5.83 5.57
C THR A 112 8.69 6.78 6.69
N ALA A 113 9.30 6.65 7.87
CA ALA A 113 9.02 7.49 9.03
C ALA A 113 10.26 8.26 9.54
N TYR A 114 11.33 8.44 8.75
CA TYR A 114 12.57 9.08 9.25
C TYR A 114 12.42 10.55 9.73
N LYS A 115 11.30 11.20 9.43
CA LYS A 115 10.94 12.55 9.91
C LYS A 115 9.43 12.71 9.91
N GLU A 116 8.94 13.66 10.70
CA GLU A 116 7.51 13.98 10.87
C GLU A 116 6.71 14.03 9.55
N LEU A 117 7.20 14.74 8.53
CA LEU A 117 6.48 14.82 7.24
C LEU A 117 6.26 13.43 6.62
N ARG A 118 7.25 12.53 6.72
CA ARG A 118 7.19 11.20 6.10
C ARG A 118 6.33 10.23 6.90
N SER A 119 6.40 10.30 8.23
CA SER A 119 5.49 9.55 9.08
C SER A 119 4.04 9.95 8.84
N TRP A 120 3.74 11.23 8.64
CA TRP A 120 2.39 11.67 8.23
C TRP A 120 1.95 11.12 6.88
N GLU A 121 2.86 10.92 5.93
CA GLU A 121 2.51 10.29 4.64
C GLU A 121 2.10 8.82 4.82
N ILE A 122 2.73 8.06 5.74
CA ILE A 122 2.25 6.72 6.12
C ILE A 122 0.82 6.80 6.65
N ILE A 123 0.54 7.75 7.55
CA ILE A 123 -0.79 7.88 8.13
C ILE A 123 -1.83 8.21 7.07
N ARG A 124 -1.58 9.22 6.23
CA ARG A 124 -2.55 9.73 5.25
C ARG A 124 -2.73 8.84 4.03
N THR A 125 -1.68 8.16 3.59
CA THR A 125 -1.69 7.43 2.31
C THR A 125 -1.64 5.91 2.47
N LEU A 126 -1.45 5.38 3.68
CA LEU A 126 -1.56 3.94 3.96
C LEU A 126 -2.59 3.65 5.05
N LEU A 127 -2.38 4.16 6.28
CA LEU A 127 -3.20 3.75 7.42
C LEU A 127 -4.66 4.23 7.31
N MET A 128 -4.86 5.52 7.09
CA MET A 128 -6.20 6.11 6.96
C MET A 128 -7.01 5.47 5.82
N PRO A 129 -6.46 5.28 4.60
CA PRO A 129 -7.17 4.57 3.54
C PRO A 129 -7.59 3.16 3.93
N LEU A 130 -6.75 2.41 4.66
CA LEU A 130 -7.12 1.08 5.16
C LEU A 130 -8.23 1.13 6.22
N ARG A 131 -8.24 2.17 7.07
CA ARG A 131 -9.31 2.37 8.07
C ARG A 131 -10.63 2.74 7.39
N ASN A 132 -10.60 3.71 6.48
CA ASN A 132 -11.77 4.24 5.77
C ASN A 132 -12.49 3.16 4.93
N THR A 133 -11.75 2.16 4.46
CA THR A 133 -12.28 1.04 3.66
C THR A 133 -12.55 -0.22 4.47
N GLY A 134 -12.36 -0.18 5.80
CA GLY A 134 -12.51 -1.34 6.69
C GLY A 134 -11.47 -2.45 6.49
N LEU A 135 -10.45 -2.23 5.65
CA LEU A 135 -9.39 -3.20 5.35
C LEU A 135 -8.53 -3.55 6.57
N VAL A 136 -8.43 -2.69 7.58
CA VAL A 136 -7.66 -2.97 8.83
C VAL A 136 -7.99 -4.34 9.43
N SER A 137 -9.26 -4.74 9.44
CA SER A 137 -9.72 -6.03 10.01
C SER A 137 -9.10 -7.28 9.35
N ARG A 138 -8.59 -7.12 8.13
CA ARG A 138 -7.95 -8.16 7.30
C ARG A 138 -6.51 -7.78 6.93
N THR A 139 -5.89 -6.87 7.69
CA THR A 139 -4.50 -6.50 7.51
C THR A 139 -3.61 -7.28 8.48
N VAL A 140 -2.54 -7.86 7.92
CA VAL A 140 -1.42 -8.40 8.69
C VAL A 140 -0.15 -7.61 8.36
N VAL A 141 0.75 -7.52 9.33
CA VAL A 141 2.04 -6.86 9.23
C VAL A 141 3.13 -7.91 9.39
N GLN A 142 4.09 -7.92 8.48
CA GLN A 142 5.24 -8.81 8.49
C GLN A 142 6.38 -8.20 9.32
N ILE A 143 6.85 -8.94 10.32
CA ILE A 143 7.94 -8.55 11.22
C ILE A 143 8.83 -9.76 11.44
N ASP A 144 10.11 -9.64 11.12
CA ASP A 144 11.12 -10.66 11.39
C ASP A 144 10.71 -12.07 10.92
N GLY A 145 10.05 -12.16 9.76
CA GLY A 145 9.58 -13.42 9.17
C GLY A 145 8.28 -13.98 9.78
N SER A 146 7.68 -13.28 10.74
CA SER A 146 6.38 -13.61 11.33
C SER A 146 5.29 -12.66 10.85
N GLU A 147 4.04 -13.12 10.84
CA GLU A 147 2.87 -12.29 10.57
C GLU A 147 2.13 -12.01 11.88
N GLN A 148 1.83 -10.74 12.12
CA GLN A 148 0.90 -10.33 13.17
C GLN A 148 -0.26 -9.51 12.60
N ARG A 149 -1.44 -9.60 13.20
CA ARG A 149 -2.57 -8.75 12.79
C ARG A 149 -2.26 -7.30 13.10
N LEU A 150 -2.67 -6.40 12.21
CA LEU A 150 -2.65 -4.97 12.52
C LEU A 150 -3.63 -4.72 13.68
N PRO A 151 -3.20 -4.14 14.81
CA PRO A 151 -4.08 -3.85 15.94
C PRO A 151 -5.25 -2.95 15.53
N LEU A 152 -6.34 -2.94 16.32
CA LEU A 152 -7.45 -2.01 16.11
C LEU A 152 -7.20 -0.65 16.78
N ASP A 153 -6.40 -0.64 17.85
CA ASP A 153 -6.03 0.57 18.57
C ASP A 153 -5.19 1.51 17.68
N PRO A 154 -5.56 2.80 17.52
CA PRO A 154 -4.83 3.72 16.66
C PRO A 154 -3.37 3.95 17.08
N GLU A 155 -3.07 3.96 18.37
CA GLU A 155 -1.70 4.20 18.84
C GLU A 155 -0.81 2.99 18.54
N GLU A 156 -1.30 1.79 18.82
CA GLU A 156 -0.59 0.55 18.48
C GLU A 156 -0.36 0.41 16.97
N GLN A 157 -1.32 0.83 16.13
CA GLN A 157 -1.13 0.86 14.67
C GLN A 157 0.01 1.79 14.25
N VAL A 158 0.03 3.02 14.77
CA VAL A 158 1.09 4.01 14.46
C VAL A 158 2.45 3.45 14.87
N ARG A 159 2.57 2.98 16.12
CA ARG A 159 3.83 2.42 16.65
C ARG A 159 4.32 1.26 15.81
N LEU A 160 3.42 0.34 15.47
CA LEU A 160 3.75 -0.83 14.68
C LEU A 160 4.25 -0.46 13.28
N LEU A 161 3.50 0.36 12.54
CA LEU A 161 3.90 0.75 11.19
C LEU A 161 5.24 1.48 11.17
N PHE A 162 5.49 2.33 12.17
CA PHE A 162 6.73 3.08 12.30
C PHE A 162 7.91 2.16 12.64
N GLN A 163 7.69 1.17 13.52
CA GLN A 163 8.68 0.13 13.80
C GLN A 163 9.04 -0.67 12.55
N VAL A 164 8.05 -1.12 11.75
CA VAL A 164 8.31 -1.87 10.51
C VAL A 164 8.99 -1.01 9.45
N ALA A 165 8.73 0.30 9.45
CA ALA A 165 9.44 1.27 8.63
C ALA A 165 10.86 1.57 9.13
N GLY A 166 11.35 0.89 10.18
CA GLY A 166 12.69 1.08 10.74
C GLY A 166 12.88 2.36 11.56
N HIS A 167 11.78 3.05 11.90
CA HIS A 167 11.80 4.29 12.66
C HIS A 167 10.75 4.24 13.76
N PRO A 168 10.97 3.50 14.87
CA PRO A 168 10.05 3.49 15.99
C PRO A 168 9.68 4.91 16.43
N PHE A 169 8.44 5.09 16.89
CA PHE A 169 7.95 6.40 17.28
C PHE A 169 8.87 7.06 18.32
N ASP A 170 9.30 8.28 18.00
CA ASP A 170 10.12 9.17 18.82
C ASP A 170 9.47 10.57 18.79
N PRO A 171 9.04 11.11 19.95
CA PRO A 171 8.36 12.40 20.00
C PRO A 171 9.23 13.58 19.56
N ILE A 172 10.56 13.46 19.60
CA ILE A 172 11.48 14.49 19.10
C ILE A 172 11.43 14.56 17.56
N VAL A 173 11.30 13.41 16.90
CA VAL A 173 11.31 13.28 15.44
C VAL A 173 9.93 13.43 14.82
N HIS A 174 8.90 12.94 15.52
CA HIS A 174 7.55 12.76 14.97
C HIS A 174 6.51 13.68 15.61
N GLY A 175 6.86 14.46 16.63
CA GLY A 175 5.91 15.27 17.39
C GLY A 175 5.04 14.43 18.34
N GLU A 176 3.86 14.91 18.68
CA GLU A 176 3.01 14.28 19.70
C GLU A 176 2.15 13.15 19.14
N MET A 177 2.18 11.97 19.77
CA MET A 177 1.34 10.82 19.40
C MET A 177 -0.14 11.21 19.33
N ALA A 178 -0.61 11.98 20.32
CA ALA A 178 -2.00 12.46 20.40
C ALA A 178 -2.46 13.18 19.13
N THR A 179 -1.56 13.83 18.38
CA THR A 179 -1.90 14.49 17.11
C THR A 179 -2.25 13.47 16.03
N TYR A 180 -1.50 12.37 15.94
CA TYR A 180 -1.82 11.27 15.03
C TYR A 180 -3.15 10.63 15.40
N ILE A 181 -3.35 10.32 16.69
CA ILE A 181 -4.60 9.69 17.17
C ILE A 181 -5.80 10.56 16.88
N ALA A 182 -5.73 11.85 17.24
CA ALA A 182 -6.82 12.79 16.99
C ALA A 182 -7.13 12.92 15.48
N HIS A 183 -6.12 12.88 14.61
CA HIS A 183 -6.36 12.87 13.16
C HIS A 183 -7.04 11.58 12.69
N ILE A 184 -6.57 10.43 13.19
CA ILE A 184 -7.11 9.12 12.82
C ILE A 184 -8.56 8.95 13.29
N GLU A 185 -8.88 9.40 14.50
CA GLU A 185 -10.22 9.29 15.09
C GLU A 185 -11.23 10.26 14.47
N LYS A 186 -10.78 11.44 14.02
CA LYS A 186 -11.66 12.40 13.33
C LYS A 186 -12.16 11.89 11.98
N GLY A 187 -11.43 10.98 11.32
CA GLY A 187 -11.80 10.49 10.00
C GLY A 187 -11.57 11.51 8.86
N ASP A 188 -10.99 12.67 9.16
CA ASP A 188 -10.80 13.75 8.19
C ASP A 188 -9.63 13.41 7.26
N GLY A 189 -9.93 12.82 6.10
CA GLY A 189 -9.04 12.82 4.96
C GLY A 189 -8.87 14.26 4.47
N LEU A 190 -7.65 14.80 4.55
CA LEU A 190 -7.30 16.03 3.85
C LEU A 190 -7.45 15.85 2.34
#